data_AF-A0A4U1JF81-F1
#
_entry.id   AF-A0A4U1JF81-F1
#
_cell.length_a   1.000
_cell.length_b   1.000
_cell.length_c   1.000
_cell.angle_alpha   90.00
_cell.angle_beta   90.00
_cell.angle_gamma   90.00
#
_symmetry.space_group_name_H-M   'P 1'
#
loop_
_entity.id
_entity.type
_entity.pdbx_description
1 polymer ?
#
loop_
_entity_poly.entity_id
_entity_poly.type
_entity_poly.pdbx_seq_one_letter_code
_entity_poly.pdbx_strand_id
1 'polypeptide(L)'
;MRAVWMSPSERVCSPEELRAEGIFAEAFDSGSMQPLLERIRADRGFTKQDDVRLSVANPRDEATIAREIDEHLHLGAEVRLFLEGEGVYDVRAADERWMRIWVGPGDALVIPEKRYHRFLPSANVSLRYLQPYAERGGLSPLYRASSDDTRGG
;
A
#
# COMPACT_ATOMS: atom_id res chain seq x y z
N MET A 1 -12.27 -1.23 3.67
CA MET A 1 -11.61 -0.44 2.60
C MET A 1 -12.55 0.50 1.84
N ARG A 2 -12.11 1.73 1.55
CA ARG A 2 -12.74 2.68 0.60
C ARG A 2 -11.70 3.07 -0.45
N ALA A 3 -12.11 3.25 -1.71
CA ALA A 3 -11.24 3.78 -2.77
C ALA A 3 -11.97 4.82 -3.61
N VAL A 4 -11.29 5.90 -4.01
CA VAL A 4 -11.85 6.96 -4.87
C VAL A 4 -10.85 7.41 -5.92
N TRP A 5 -11.35 7.87 -7.05
CA TRP A 5 -10.60 8.66 -8.02
C TRP A 5 -10.40 10.07 -7.47
N MET A 6 -9.15 10.50 -7.34
CA MET A 6 -8.81 11.88 -6.98
C MET A 6 -9.11 12.78 -8.19
N SER A 7 -10.35 13.26 -8.20
CA SER A 7 -10.93 14.12 -9.23
C SER A 7 -11.82 15.16 -8.54
N PRO A 8 -12.17 16.28 -9.21
CA PRO A 8 -12.96 17.35 -8.59
C PRO A 8 -14.29 16.88 -7.97
N SER A 9 -14.87 15.78 -8.49
CA SER A 9 -16.14 15.23 -8.04
C SER A 9 -16.01 14.02 -7.10
N GLU A 10 -14.78 13.65 -6.68
CA GLU A 10 -14.46 12.47 -5.84
C GLU A 10 -15.36 11.24 -6.09
N ARG A 11 -15.13 10.55 -7.20
CA ARG A 11 -15.90 9.35 -7.56
C ARG A 11 -15.32 8.09 -6.91
N VAL A 12 -16.15 7.27 -6.27
CA VAL A 12 -15.75 5.95 -5.74
C VAL A 12 -15.22 5.04 -6.86
N CYS A 13 -14.13 4.34 -6.59
CA CYS A 13 -13.60 3.29 -7.46
C CYS A 13 -14.38 1.99 -7.21
N SER A 14 -14.88 1.36 -8.27
CA SER A 14 -15.44 0.01 -8.15
C SER A 14 -14.34 -1.04 -7.94
N PRO A 15 -14.66 -2.23 -7.40
CA PRO A 15 -13.70 -3.33 -7.32
C PRO A 15 -13.15 -3.75 -8.70
N GLU A 16 -13.94 -3.60 -9.76
CA GLU A 16 -13.51 -3.92 -11.13
C GLU A 16 -12.48 -2.91 -11.65
N GLU A 17 -12.64 -1.62 -11.32
CA GLU A 17 -11.65 -0.59 -11.69
C GLU A 17 -10.31 -0.82 -11.00
N LEU A 18 -10.32 -1.18 -9.71
CA LEU A 18 -9.08 -1.55 -8.99
C LEU A 18 -8.42 -2.78 -9.63
N ARG A 19 -9.20 -3.82 -9.94
CA ARG A 19 -8.69 -5.04 -10.59
C ARG A 19 -8.14 -4.79 -11.99
N ALA A 20 -8.76 -3.91 -12.78
CA ALA A 20 -8.26 -3.51 -14.09
C ALA A 20 -6.87 -2.86 -14.00
N GLU A 21 -6.59 -2.19 -12.89
CA GLU A 21 -5.27 -1.62 -12.58
C GLU A 21 -4.31 -2.63 -11.92
N GLY A 22 -4.72 -3.89 -11.75
CA GLY A 22 -3.94 -4.93 -11.05
C GLY A 22 -3.86 -4.72 -9.54
N ILE A 23 -4.66 -3.81 -8.98
CA ILE A 23 -4.73 -3.53 -7.56
C ILE A 23 -5.72 -4.53 -6.94
N PHE A 24 -5.23 -5.32 -5.99
CA PHE A 24 -6.08 -6.21 -5.21
C PHE A 24 -6.35 -5.56 -3.85
N ALA A 25 -7.63 -5.44 -3.53
CA ALA A 25 -8.14 -4.78 -2.33
C ALA A 25 -9.27 -5.67 -1.77
N GLU A 26 -8.98 -6.42 -0.72
CA GLU A 26 -9.96 -7.29 -0.07
C GLU A 26 -9.97 -7.08 1.45
N ALA A 27 -11.15 -7.21 2.05
CA ALA A 27 -11.28 -7.27 3.49
C ALA A 27 -11.15 -8.72 3.97
N PHE A 28 -10.65 -8.92 5.18
CA PHE A 28 -10.57 -10.19 5.88
C PHE A 28 -10.95 -10.03 7.35
N ASP A 29 -11.46 -11.10 7.94
CA ASP A 29 -11.62 -11.20 9.38
C ASP A 29 -10.26 -11.43 10.04
N SER A 30 -9.91 -10.62 11.04
CA SER A 30 -8.61 -10.70 11.72
C SER A 30 -8.38 -12.05 12.41
N GLY A 31 -9.45 -12.73 12.83
CA GLY A 31 -9.40 -14.10 13.35
C GLY A 31 -9.12 -15.18 12.27
N SER A 32 -9.25 -14.82 10.99
CA SER A 32 -9.25 -15.74 9.85
C SER A 32 -8.36 -15.26 8.69
N MET A 33 -7.28 -14.53 9.00
CA MET A 33 -6.34 -13.99 7.98
C MET A 33 -5.56 -15.09 7.23
N GLN A 34 -5.24 -16.21 7.89
CA GLN A 34 -4.27 -17.19 7.37
C GLN A 34 -4.59 -17.72 5.96
N PRO A 35 -5.85 -18.10 5.63
CA PRO A 35 -6.19 -18.53 4.27
C PRO A 35 -5.94 -17.46 3.20
N LEU A 36 -6.19 -16.18 3.52
CA LEU A 36 -5.92 -15.08 2.60
C LEU A 36 -4.41 -14.91 2.37
N LEU A 37 -3.64 -14.93 3.47
CA LEU A 37 -2.19 -14.82 3.41
C LEU A 37 -1.56 -15.96 2.61
N GLU A 38 -2.00 -17.20 2.83
CA GLU A 38 -1.52 -18.37 2.10
C GLU A 38 -1.86 -18.29 0.60
N ARG A 39 -3.07 -17.87 0.25
CA ARG A 39 -3.46 -17.64 -1.16
C ARG A 39 -2.55 -16.60 -1.82
N ILE A 40 -2.37 -15.43 -1.19
CA ILE A 40 -1.50 -14.36 -1.69
C ILE A 40 -0.08 -14.87 -1.89
N ARG A 41 0.46 -15.64 -0.93
CA ARG A 41 1.80 -16.21 -1.00
C ARG A 41 1.93 -17.21 -2.13
N ALA A 42 0.97 -18.12 -2.28
CA ALA A 42 0.97 -19.13 -3.32
C ALA A 42 0.90 -18.51 -4.72
N ASP A 43 0.00 -17.54 -4.92
CA ASP A 43 -0.21 -16.87 -6.22
C ASP A 43 1.04 -16.11 -6.71
N ARG A 44 1.91 -15.65 -5.79
CA ARG A 44 3.05 -14.77 -6.08
C ARG A 44 4.41 -15.36 -5.73
N GLY A 45 4.45 -16.61 -5.28
CA GLY A 45 5.68 -17.28 -4.86
C GLY A 45 6.39 -16.60 -3.68
N PHE A 46 5.64 -15.98 -2.76
CA PHE A 46 6.23 -15.31 -1.61
C PHE A 46 6.61 -16.32 -0.53
N THR A 47 7.91 -16.34 -0.20
CA THR A 47 8.48 -17.25 0.80
C THR A 47 8.87 -16.54 2.09
N LYS A 48 8.95 -15.21 2.07
CA LYS A 48 9.36 -14.36 3.19
C LYS A 48 8.22 -13.47 3.65
N GLN A 49 8.31 -12.97 4.88
CA GLN A 49 7.34 -12.03 5.45
C GLN A 49 7.97 -11.21 6.57
N ASP A 50 7.58 -9.94 6.64
CA ASP A 50 7.81 -9.07 7.81
C ASP A 50 6.50 -8.88 8.59
N ASP A 51 6.60 -8.80 9.93
CA ASP A 51 5.53 -8.31 10.83
C ASP A 51 5.97 -6.92 11.31
N VAL A 52 5.47 -5.88 10.65
CA VAL A 52 5.83 -4.50 10.96
C VAL A 52 4.96 -4.02 12.11
N ARG A 53 5.59 -3.56 13.20
CA ARG A 53 4.90 -3.09 14.41
C ARG A 53 5.47 -1.74 14.85
N LEU A 54 4.64 -0.72 14.73
CA LEU A 54 4.98 0.66 15.10
C LEU A 54 4.10 1.09 16.27
N SER A 55 4.70 1.80 17.21
CA SER A 55 4.02 2.34 18.39
C SER A 55 4.66 3.66 18.82
N VAL A 56 4.11 4.34 19.82
CA VAL A 56 4.78 5.51 20.46
C VAL A 56 6.21 5.15 20.90
N ALA A 57 6.40 3.95 21.44
CA ALA A 57 7.68 3.47 21.96
C ALA A 57 8.61 2.94 20.87
N ASN A 58 8.07 2.62 19.69
CA ASN A 58 8.82 2.19 18.51
C ASN A 58 8.29 2.94 17.28
N PRO A 59 8.55 4.26 17.18
CA PRO A 59 7.98 5.08 16.13
C PRO A 59 8.60 4.72 14.78
N ARG A 60 7.89 5.06 13.71
CA ARG A 60 8.48 4.98 12.37
C ARG A 60 9.47 6.12 12.21
N ASP A 61 10.67 5.79 11.76
CA ASP A 61 11.72 6.75 11.48
C ASP A 61 11.26 7.80 10.45
N GLU A 62 11.58 9.08 10.71
CA GLU A 62 11.13 10.21 9.88
C GLU A 62 11.61 10.10 8.43
N ALA A 63 12.84 9.62 8.21
CA ALA A 63 13.35 9.42 6.85
C ALA A 63 12.57 8.29 6.14
N THR A 64 12.17 7.25 6.86
CA THR A 64 11.28 6.21 6.31
C THR A 64 9.90 6.78 5.95
N ILE A 65 9.31 7.60 6.81
CA ILE A 65 8.03 8.27 6.53
C ILE A 65 8.14 9.14 5.27
N ALA A 66 9.17 10.01 5.19
CA ALA A 66 9.39 10.87 4.02
C ALA A 66 9.52 10.05 2.73
N ARG A 67 10.23 8.92 2.80
CA ARG A 67 10.43 7.99 1.68
C ARG A 67 9.15 7.28 1.24
N GLU A 68 8.22 7.00 2.15
CA GLU A 68 6.93 6.39 1.83
C GLU A 68 5.92 7.41 1.26
N ILE A 69 6.00 8.68 1.66
CA ILE A 69 5.12 9.76 1.20
C ILE A 69 5.49 10.24 -0.21
N ASP A 70 6.76 10.19 -0.58
CA ASP A 70 7.21 10.52 -1.94
C ASP A 70 6.72 9.47 -2.95
N GLU A 71 6.30 9.90 -4.15
CA GLU A 71 5.85 8.99 -5.21
C GLU A 71 7.00 8.07 -5.67
N HIS A 72 6.80 6.76 -5.55
CA HIS A 72 7.78 5.74 -5.90
C HIS A 72 7.11 4.49 -6.48
N LEU A 73 7.93 3.59 -7.02
CA LEU A 73 7.51 2.25 -7.40
C LEU A 73 8.48 1.21 -6.85
N HIS A 74 8.05 -0.05 -6.88
CA HIS A 74 8.84 -1.22 -6.51
C HIS A 74 8.98 -2.15 -7.71
N LEU A 75 10.09 -2.88 -7.81
CA LEU A 75 10.27 -3.90 -8.85
C LEU A 75 9.52 -5.19 -8.54
N GLY A 76 9.22 -5.44 -7.25
CA GLY A 76 8.29 -6.47 -6.81
C GLY A 76 6.93 -5.87 -6.46
N ALA A 77 5.91 -6.71 -6.36
CA ALA A 77 4.62 -6.31 -5.82
C ALA A 77 4.72 -6.00 -4.32
N GLU A 78 4.10 -4.91 -3.90
CA GLU A 78 3.97 -4.57 -2.49
C GLU A 78 2.66 -5.11 -1.94
N VAL A 79 2.73 -5.85 -0.84
CA VAL A 79 1.54 -6.42 -0.19
C VAL A 79 1.54 -6.08 1.29
N ARG A 80 0.43 -5.54 1.79
CA ARG A 80 0.25 -5.29 3.22
C ARG A 80 -1.13 -5.78 3.68
N LEU A 81 -1.12 -6.57 4.76
CA LEU A 81 -2.32 -7.00 5.47
C LEU A 81 -2.38 -6.26 6.80
N PHE A 82 -3.30 -5.32 6.94
CA PHE A 82 -3.38 -4.40 8.08
C PHE A 82 -4.09 -5.05 9.26
N LEU A 83 -3.41 -5.03 10.41
CA LEU A 83 -3.89 -5.62 11.67
C LEU A 83 -4.27 -4.56 12.69
N GLU A 84 -3.56 -3.43 12.70
CA GLU A 84 -3.80 -2.30 13.60
C GLU A 84 -3.42 -1.00 12.89
N GLY A 85 -4.06 0.11 13.26
CA GLY A 85 -3.81 1.41 12.66
C GLY A 85 -4.42 1.58 11.27
N GLU A 86 -4.22 2.76 10.71
CA GLU A 86 -4.84 3.17 9.44
C GLU A 86 -3.82 3.92 8.59
N GLY A 87 -4.08 3.97 7.29
CA GLY A 87 -3.29 4.75 6.36
C GLY A 87 -3.99 4.94 5.04
N VAL A 88 -3.33 5.69 4.16
CA VAL A 88 -3.84 6.01 2.84
C VAL A 88 -2.79 5.67 1.79
N TYR A 89 -3.18 4.94 0.76
CA TYR A 89 -2.40 4.81 -0.46
C TYR A 89 -2.95 5.77 -1.51
N ASP A 90 -2.07 6.52 -2.14
CA ASP A 90 -2.36 7.09 -3.44
C ASP A 90 -1.62 6.23 -4.48
N VAL A 91 -2.33 5.76 -5.50
CA VAL A 91 -1.80 4.88 -6.55
C VAL A 91 -2.13 5.48 -7.92
N ARG A 92 -1.13 5.57 -8.81
CA ARG A 92 -1.37 6.01 -10.19
C ARG A 92 -2.11 4.93 -10.97
N ALA A 93 -3.18 5.26 -11.66
CA ALA A 93 -3.77 4.42 -12.69
C ALA A 93 -2.90 4.42 -13.96
N ALA A 94 -3.20 3.53 -14.92
CA ALA A 94 -2.49 3.46 -16.19
C ALA A 94 -2.54 4.77 -17.00
N ASP A 95 -3.56 5.59 -16.78
CA ASP A 95 -3.75 6.90 -17.39
C ASP A 95 -3.19 8.07 -16.55
N GLU A 96 -2.30 7.77 -15.60
CA GLU A 96 -1.63 8.73 -14.71
C GLU A 96 -2.56 9.43 -13.70
N ARG A 97 -3.86 9.14 -13.65
CA ARG A 97 -4.74 9.68 -12.61
C ARG A 97 -4.49 9.00 -11.27
N TRP A 98 -4.74 9.71 -10.17
CA TRP A 98 -4.59 9.14 -8.83
C TRP A 98 -5.86 8.44 -8.35
N MET A 99 -5.68 7.25 -7.78
CA MET A 99 -6.66 6.52 -6.98
C MET A 99 -6.22 6.60 -5.52
N ARG A 100 -7.09 7.08 -4.62
CA ARG A 100 -6.85 7.11 -3.18
C ARG A 100 -7.57 5.95 -2.52
N ILE A 101 -6.85 5.17 -1.71
CA ILE A 101 -7.33 3.96 -1.05
C ILE A 101 -7.07 4.08 0.44
N TRP A 102 -8.13 4.05 1.24
CA TRP A 102 -8.05 4.04 2.69
C TRP A 102 -8.01 2.60 3.18
N VAL A 103 -7.03 2.30 4.01
CA VAL A 103 -6.78 0.98 4.59
C VAL A 103 -6.77 1.06 6.11
N GLY A 104 -7.30 0.03 6.75
CA GLY A 104 -7.30 -0.13 8.21
C GLY A 104 -7.32 -1.60 8.63
N PRO A 105 -7.55 -1.91 9.91
CA PRO A 105 -7.55 -3.28 10.40
C PRO A 105 -8.54 -4.16 9.64
N GLY A 106 -8.07 -5.32 9.16
CA GLY A 106 -8.87 -6.23 8.33
C GLY A 106 -8.82 -5.93 6.83
N ASP A 107 -8.02 -4.96 6.38
CA ASP A 107 -7.83 -4.69 4.95
C ASP A 107 -6.51 -5.30 4.44
N ALA A 108 -6.57 -5.97 3.29
CA ALA A 108 -5.40 -6.46 2.54
C ALA A 108 -5.29 -5.74 1.20
N LEU A 109 -4.14 -5.12 0.96
CA LEU A 109 -3.85 -4.38 -0.26
C LEU A 109 -2.63 -4.98 -0.96
N VAL A 110 -2.74 -5.18 -2.27
CA VAL A 110 -1.63 -5.50 -3.16
C VAL A 110 -1.49 -4.41 -4.21
N ILE A 111 -0.34 -3.76 -4.22
CA ILE A 111 0.09 -2.87 -5.28
C ILE A 111 0.95 -3.69 -6.25
N PRO A 112 0.62 -3.74 -7.56
CA PRO A 112 1.40 -4.49 -8.52
C PRO A 112 2.81 -3.91 -8.69
N GLU A 113 3.75 -4.72 -9.19
CA GLU A 113 5.09 -4.25 -9.52
C GLU A 113 5.05 -3.07 -10.51
N LYS A 114 6.06 -2.21 -10.43
CA LYS A 114 6.29 -1.05 -11.32
C LYS A 114 5.13 -0.05 -11.35
N ARG A 115 4.27 -0.08 -10.33
CA ARG A 115 3.17 0.86 -10.15
C ARG A 115 3.62 2.02 -9.28
N TYR A 116 3.46 3.24 -9.78
CA TYR A 116 3.71 4.43 -8.98
C TYR A 116 2.65 4.59 -7.90
N HIS A 117 3.10 4.76 -6.66
CA HIS A 117 2.27 4.92 -5.48
C HIS A 117 3.03 5.69 -4.39
N ARG A 118 2.29 6.04 -3.34
CA ARG A 118 2.81 6.55 -2.07
C ARG A 118 1.91 6.09 -0.94
N PHE A 119 2.48 5.97 0.25
CA PHE A 119 1.77 5.63 1.47
C PHE A 119 1.85 6.77 2.48
N LEU A 120 0.69 7.27 2.88
CA LEU A 120 0.53 8.26 3.94
C LEU A 120 0.05 7.52 5.20
N PRO A 121 0.95 7.15 6.13
CA PRO A 121 0.52 6.60 7.41
C PRO A 121 -0.32 7.65 8.15
N SER A 122 -1.41 7.20 8.79
CA SER A 122 -2.17 8.08 9.68
C SER A 122 -1.29 8.54 10.85
N ALA A 123 -1.55 9.71 11.41
CA ALA A 123 -0.90 10.21 12.62
C ALA A 123 -1.21 9.34 13.87
N ASN A 124 -2.02 8.28 13.72
CA ASN A 124 -2.28 7.30 14.75
C ASN A 124 -0.99 6.62 15.21
N VAL A 125 -0.84 6.52 16.53
CA VAL A 125 0.44 6.16 17.14
C VAL A 125 0.75 4.68 17.09
N SER A 126 -0.18 3.83 16.65
CA SER A 126 0.06 2.41 16.40
C SER A 126 -0.31 2.01 14.96
N LEU A 127 0.60 1.27 14.31
CA LEU A 127 0.41 0.70 12.99
C LEU A 127 1.01 -0.70 12.97
N ARG A 128 0.22 -1.69 12.56
CA ARG A 128 0.68 -3.07 12.40
C ARG A 128 0.18 -3.67 11.10
N TYR A 129 1.08 -4.29 10.35
CA TYR A 129 0.71 -5.07 9.17
C TYR A 129 1.69 -6.21 8.90
N LEU A 130 1.21 -7.25 8.23
CA LEU A 130 2.06 -8.27 7.65
C LEU A 130 2.41 -7.90 6.21
N GLN A 131 3.67 -8.07 5.84
CA GLN A 131 4.17 -7.79 4.50
C GLN A 131 4.87 -9.03 3.95
N PRO A 132 4.17 -9.93 3.23
CA PRO A 132 4.79 -11.03 2.52
C PRO A 132 5.51 -10.54 1.26
N TYR A 133 6.64 -11.15 0.92
CA TYR A 133 7.43 -10.81 -0.27
C TYR A 133 8.25 -11.98 -0.79
N ALA A 134 8.65 -11.90 -2.06
CA ALA A 134 9.59 -12.84 -2.67
C ALA A 134 11.03 -12.50 -2.25
N GLU A 135 11.51 -11.32 -2.63
CA GLU A 135 12.86 -10.84 -2.34
C GLU A 135 12.85 -9.40 -1.84
N ARG A 136 13.61 -9.11 -0.78
CA ARG A 136 13.62 -7.78 -0.15
C ARG A 136 14.08 -6.70 -1.11
N GLY A 137 15.02 -7.01 -2.00
CA GLY A 137 15.50 -6.07 -3.03
C GLY A 137 14.38 -5.58 -3.96
N GLY A 138 13.36 -6.41 -4.21
CA GLY A 138 12.20 -6.04 -5.03
C GLY A 138 11.36 -4.91 -4.42
N LEU A 139 11.40 -4.75 -3.09
CA LEU A 139 10.70 -3.70 -2.34
C LEU A 139 11.55 -2.43 -2.15
N SER A 140 12.70 -2.32 -2.81
CA SER A 140 13.46 -1.06 -2.78
C SER A 140 12.70 0.01 -3.58
N PRO A 141 12.48 1.22 -3.02
CA PRO A 141 11.76 2.26 -3.72
C PRO A 141 12.62 2.85 -4.84
N LEU A 142 12.03 2.93 -6.03
CA LEU A 142 12.53 3.70 -7.17
C LEU A 142 11.65 4.93 -7.31
N TYR A 143 12.20 6.09 -6.97
CA TYR A 143 11.46 7.34 -6.99
C TYR A 143 11.20 7.79 -8.42
N ARG A 144 10.02 8.36 -8.65
CA ARG A 144 9.75 9.05 -9.91
C ARG A 144 10.72 10.23 -10.01
N ALA A 145 11.36 10.39 -11.16
CA ALA A 145 12.14 11.59 -11.41
C ALA A 145 11.19 12.80 -11.33
N SER A 146 11.25 13.56 -10.23
CA SER A 146 10.51 14.81 -10.16
C SER A 146 11.25 15.84 -11.00
N SER A 147 10.62 16.36 -12.04
CA SER A 147 10.77 17.79 -12.28
C SER A 147 10.30 18.49 -11.00
N ASP A 148 11.13 19.35 -10.40
CA ASP A 148 11.00 19.95 -9.06
C ASP A 148 9.64 20.61 -8.72
N ASP A 149 8.69 20.67 -9.66
CA ASP A 149 7.39 21.36 -9.53
C ASP A 149 6.31 20.60 -8.72
N THR A 150 6.52 19.36 -8.27
CA THR A 150 5.48 18.59 -7.56
C THR A 150 5.65 18.50 -6.04
N ARG A 151 6.70 19.11 -5.47
CA ARG A 151 6.88 19.22 -4.02
C ARG A 151 6.47 20.63 -3.53
N GLY A 152 5.19 20.95 -3.62
CA GLY A 152 4.68 22.19 -3.03
C GLY A 152 3.34 22.63 -3.62
N GLY A 153 2.27 22.41 -2.85
CA GLY A 153 0.94 22.95 -3.07
C GLY A 153 0.09 22.71 -1.83
#